data_AF-A0A0A3IV93-F1
#
_entry.id   AF-A0A0A3IV93-F1
#
_cell.length_a   1.000
_cell.length_b   1.000
_cell.length_c   1.000
_cell.angle_alpha   90.00
_cell.angle_beta   90.00
_cell.angle_gamma   90.00
#
_symmetry.space_group_name_H-M   'P 1'
#
loop_
_entity.id
_entity.type
_entity.pdbx_description
1 polymer ?
#
loop_
_entity_poly.entity_id
_entity_poly.type
_entity_poly.pdbx_seq_one_letter_code
_entity_poly.pdbx_strand_id
1 'polypeptide(L)' 'MIEKFIEENIESDVKSFETIDDLYKRYLCFCEVNGLEALTKRMLNNRLSKLNVGVRHKRMRNYSLEYDRQGVKLLPCKY' A
#
# COMPACT_ATOMS: atom_id res chain seq x y z
N MET A 1 1.69 5.70 13.30
CA MET A 1 1.56 6.37 11.98
C MET A 1 1.21 5.39 10.88
N ILE A 2 2.10 4.46 10.51
CA ILE A 2 1.80 3.46 9.47
C ILE A 2 0.68 2.50 9.88
N GLU A 3 0.61 2.10 11.16
CA GLU A 3 -0.47 1.24 11.66
C GLU A 3 -1.84 1.91 11.49
N LYS A 4 -1.95 3.20 11.83
CA LYS A 4 -3.15 4.01 11.62
C LYS A 4 -3.51 4.13 10.12
N PHE A 5 -2.51 4.32 9.26
CA PHE A 5 -2.72 4.29 7.81
C PHE A 5 -3.30 2.93 7.36
N ILE A 6 -2.72 1.82 7.82
CA ILE A 6 -3.18 0.47 7.49
C ILE A 6 -4.62 0.27 7.98
N GLU A 7 -4.91 0.58 9.23
CA GLU A 7 -6.25 0.46 9.83
C GLU A 7 -7.30 1.27 9.07
N GLU A 8 -6.97 2.48 8.65
CA GLU A 8 -7.94 3.38 8.02
C GLU A 8 -8.11 3.16 6.51
N ASN A 9 -7.10 2.61 5.82
CA ASN A 9 -7.02 2.60 4.35
C ASN A 9 -6.84 1.21 3.74
N ILE A 10 -6.51 0.18 4.53
CA ILE A 10 -6.18 -1.15 4.02
C ILE A 10 -7.07 -2.20 4.67
N GLU A 11 -7.67 -3.03 3.82
CA GLU A 11 -8.33 -4.26 4.20
C GLU A 11 -7.50 -5.47 3.75
N SER A 12 -7.44 -6.50 4.58
CA SER A 12 -6.80 -7.77 4.24
C SER A 12 -7.73 -8.62 3.38
N ASP A 13 -7.41 -8.79 2.11
CA ASP A 13 -8.17 -9.64 1.18
C ASP A 13 -7.23 -10.47 0.30
N VAL A 14 -7.22 -11.78 0.52
CA VAL A 14 -6.33 -12.77 -0.11
C VAL A 14 -6.42 -12.77 -1.64
N LYS A 15 -7.58 -12.40 -2.19
CA LYS A 15 -7.80 -12.37 -3.65
C LYS A 15 -7.44 -11.03 -4.30
N SER A 16 -7.26 -9.99 -3.49
CA SER A 16 -6.97 -8.64 -3.97
C SER A 16 -5.48 -8.41 -4.17
N PHE A 17 -5.20 -7.54 -5.14
CA PHE A 17 -3.85 -7.13 -5.52
C PHE A 17 -3.84 -5.61 -5.69
N GLU A 18 -2.95 -4.95 -4.97
CA GLU A 18 -2.74 -3.51 -5.07
C GLU A 18 -1.33 -3.22 -5.53
N THR A 19 -1.20 -2.29 -6.48
CA THR A 19 0.12 -1.89 -6.96
C THR A 19 0.86 -1.12 -5.85
N ILE A 20 2.19 -1.25 -5.81
CA ILE A 20 2.98 -0.48 -4.82
C ILE A 20 2.82 1.03 -5.07
N ASP A 21 2.60 1.45 -6.32
CA ASP A 21 2.36 2.85 -6.66
C ASP A 21 1.05 3.38 -6.10
N ASP A 22 -0.05 2.64 -6.22
CA ASP A 22 -1.35 3.09 -5.70
C ASP A 22 -1.37 3.11 -4.17
N LEU A 23 -0.74 2.12 -3.53
CA LEU A 23 -0.51 2.12 -2.08
C LEU A 23 0.30 3.34 -1.64
N TYR A 24 1.33 3.69 -2.41
CA TYR A 24 2.19 4.83 -2.07
C TYR A 24 1.47 6.16 -2.26
N LYS A 25 0.72 6.33 -3.35
CA LYS A 25 -0.12 7.52 -3.57
C LYS A 25 -1.14 7.70 -2.44
N ARG A 26 -1.84 6.62 -2.04
CA ARG A 26 -2.78 6.66 -0.93
C ARG A 26 -2.11 7.07 0.38
N TYR A 27 -0.91 6.56 0.63
CA TYR A 27 -0.10 6.92 1.80
C TYR A 27 0.34 8.38 1.79
N LEU A 28 0.71 8.94 0.63
CA LEU A 28 1.05 10.36 0.52
C LEU A 28 -0.14 11.25 0.87
N CYS A 29 -1.34 10.95 0.35
CA CYS A 29 -2.55 11.70 0.71
C CYS A 29 -2.85 11.60 2.22
N PHE A 30 -2.72 10.41 2.81
CA PHE A 30 -2.87 10.24 4.26
C PHE A 30 -1.87 11.10 5.04
N CYS A 31 -0.61 11.14 4.61
CA CYS A 31 0.43 11.95 5.24
C CYS A 31 0.11 13.45 5.12
N GLU A 32 -0.30 13.92 3.95
CA GLU A 32 -0.66 15.31 3.71
C GLU A 32 -1.83 15.77 4.59
N VAL A 33 -2.92 14.99 4.63
CA VAL A 33 -4.11 15.30 5.45
C VAL A 33 -3.80 15.33 6.95
N ASN A 34 -2.85 14.51 7.41
CA ASN A 34 -2.47 14.44 8.81
C ASN A 34 -1.25 15.32 9.16
N GLY A 35 -0.69 16.09 8.20
CA GLY A 35 0.49 16.92 8.40
C GLY A 35 1.75 16.13 8.78
N LEU A 36 1.88 14.90 8.28
CA LEU A 36 2.98 13.98 8.60
C LEU A 36 4.05 13.98 7.52
N GLU A 37 5.31 13.83 7.92
CA GLU A 37 6.41 13.60 6.98
C GLU A 37 6.26 12.21 6.32
N ALA A 38 6.23 12.18 4.99
CA ALA A 38 6.07 10.95 4.24
C ALA A 38 7.39 10.16 4.18
N LEU A 39 7.31 8.86 4.47
CA LEU A 39 8.40 7.94 4.17
C LEU A 39 8.57 7.77 2.66
N THR A 40 9.78 7.41 2.22
CA THR A 40 10.00 6.99 0.83
C THR A 40 9.23 5.71 0.50
N LYS A 41 8.88 5.52 -0.78
CA LYS A 41 8.20 4.30 -1.30
C LYS A 41 8.87 3.00 -0.84
N ARG A 42 10.21 2.95 -0.85
CA ARG A 42 10.99 1.78 -0.39
C ARG A 42 10.81 1.54 1.11
N MET A 43 10.84 2.59 1.92
CA MET A 43 10.65 2.48 3.37
C MET A 43 9.24 2.06 3.74
N LEU A 44 8.21 2.62 3.08
CA LEU A 44 6.82 2.18 3.24
C LEU A 44 6.69 0.69 2.90
N ASN A 45 7.22 0.28 1.75
CA ASN A 45 7.17 -1.12 1.32
C ASN A 45 7.89 -2.05 2.31
N ASN A 46 8.99 -1.62 2.93
CA ASN A 46 9.67 -2.41 3.95
C ASN A 46 8.86 -2.48 5.26
N ARG A 47 8.23 -1.39 5.67
CA ARG A 47 7.36 -1.33 6.86
C ARG A 47 6.16 -2.25 6.72
N LEU A 48 5.46 -2.21 5.59
CA LEU A 48 4.31 -3.08 5.32
C LEU A 48 4.71 -4.56 5.35
N SER A 49 5.89 -4.93 4.83
CA SER A 49 6.39 -6.31 4.94
C SER A 49 6.69 -6.71 6.39
N LYS A 50 7.26 -5.82 7.21
CA LYS A 50 7.52 -6.09 8.64
C LYS A 50 6.24 -6.27 9.44
N LEU A 51 5.16 -5.60 9.04
CA LEU A 51 3.83 -5.66 9.67
C LEU A 51 2.94 -6.76 9.07
N ASN A 52 3.48 -7.63 8.21
CA ASN A 52 2.74 -8.70 7.53
C ASN A 52 1.52 -8.21 6.73
N VAL A 53 1.56 -6.96 6.24
CA VAL A 53 0.50 -6.41 5.39
C VAL A 53 0.76 -6.81 3.95
N GLY A 54 0.10 -7.89 3.55
CA GLY A 54 0.21 -8.47 2.22
C GLY A 54 1.56 -9.08 1.90
N VAL A 55 1.57 -9.87 0.83
CA VAL A 55 2.77 -10.53 0.31
C VAL A 55 3.23 -9.80 -0.95
N ARG A 56 4.53 -9.57 -1.07
CA ARG A 56 5.11 -9.02 -2.30
C ARG A 56 4.88 -10.01 -3.44
N HIS A 57 4.25 -9.55 -4.51
CA HIS A 57 3.97 -10.34 -5.70
C HIS A 57 4.52 -9.63 -6.93
N LYS A 58 4.94 -10.41 -7.92
CA LYS A 58 5.34 -9.89 -9.23
C LYS A 58 4.43 -10.52 -10.26
N ARG A 59 3.77 -9.71 -11.07
CA ARG A 59 2.90 -10.20 -12.15
C ARG A 59 3.26 -9.51 -13.46
N MET A 60 3.03 -10.21 -14.56
CA MET A 60 3.12 -9.59 -15.88
C MET A 60 1.72 -9.16 -16.32
N ARG A 61 1.55 -7.88 -16.63
CA ARG A 61 0.31 -7.30 -17.12
C ARG A 61 0.62 -6.44 -18.35
N ASN A 62 -0.08 -6.70 -19.46
CA ASN A 62 0.14 -5.98 -20.73
C ASN A 62 1.63 -5.91 -21.14
N TYR A 63 2.37 -7.02 -21.02
CA TYR A 63 3.81 -7.09 -21.31
C TYR A 63 4.70 -6.18 -20.43
N SER A 64 4.15 -5.63 -19.35
CA SER A 64 4.88 -4.87 -18.32
C SER A 64 4.95 -5.69 -17.03
N LEU A 65 6.11 -5.65 -16.37
CA LEU A 65 6.29 -6.29 -15.07
C LEU A 65 5.79 -5.34 -13.98
N GLU A 66 4.66 -5.69 -13.36
CA GLU A 66 4.07 -4.95 -12.25
C GLU A 66 4.50 -5.56 -10.91
N TYR A 67 4.80 -4.69 -9.96
CA TYR A 67 5.12 -5.06 -8.59
C TYR A 67 3.94 -4.71 -7.69
N ASP A 68 3.35 -5.74 -7.12
CA ASP A 68 2.11 -5.64 -6.36
C ASP A 68 2.28 -6.18 -4.94
N ARG A 69 1.29 -5.88 -4.11
CA ARG A 69 0.99 -6.63 -2.90
C ARG A 69 -0.27 -7.43 -3.08
N GLN A 70 -0.14 -8.75 -2.94
CA GLN A 70 -1.28 -9.66 -2.82
C GLN A 70 -1.76 -9.69 -1.37
N GLY A 71 -3.06 -9.87 -1.15
CA GLY A 71 -3.62 -9.93 0.21
C GLY A 71 -4.00 -8.57 0.77
N VAL A 72 -3.98 -7.53 -0.08
CA VAL A 72 -4.22 -6.14 0.29
C VAL A 72 -5.28 -5.62 -0.64
N LYS A 73 -6.23 -4.90 -0.07
CA LYS A 73 -7.25 -4.16 -0.79
C LYS A 73 -7.30 -2.75 -0.23
N LEU A 74 -7.23 -1.76 -1.11
CA LEU A 74 -7.43 -0.37 -0.71
C LEU A 74 -8.92 -0.15 -0.41
N LEU A 75 -9.20 0.41 0.76
CA LEU A 75 -10.54 0.88 1.08
C LEU A 75 -10.90 2.09 0.19
N PRO A 76 -12.21 2.39 0.02
CA PRO A 76 -12.65 3.55 -0.74
C PRO A 76 -11.92 4.83 -0.34
N CYS A 77 -11.65 5.67 -1.34
CA CYS A 77 -10.96 6.95 -1.21
C CYS A 77 -11.61 7.81 -0.11
N LYS A 78 -10.94 7.99 1.03
CA LYS A 78 -11.41 8.86 2.13
C LYS A 78 -10.94 10.32 2.01
N TYR A 79 -10.02 10.59 1.10
CA TYR A 79 -9.31 11.86 0.92
C TYR A 79 -9.32 12.25 -0.55
#